data_AF-A0A536DC33-F1
#
_entry.id   AF-A0A536DC33-F1
#
_cell.length_a   1.000
_cell.length_b   1.000
_cell.length_c   1.000
_cell.angle_alpha   90.00
_cell.angle_beta   90.00
_cell.angle_gamma   90.00
#
_symmetry.space_group_name_H-M   'P 1'
#
loop_
_entity.id
_entity.type
_entity.pdbx_description
1 polymer ?
#
loop_
_entity_poly.entity_id
_entity_poly.type
_entity_poly.pdbx_seq_one_letter_code
_entity_poly.pdbx_strand_id
1 'polypeptide(L)'
;MTKLGIMIEGQEGLNWERWRAICTDVERLGFASLRRSEHLISLMGSETGDRDCIDCWTSLALAAEWTKTIQFGPMVSPLTFHMPAVVARQATAV
;
A
#
# COMPACT_ATOMS: atom_id res chain seq x y z
N MET A 1 -21.95 -14.31 0.86
CA MET A 1 -21.47 -13.81 2.17
C MET A 1 -20.67 -12.53 1.96
N THR A 2 -20.74 -11.60 2.89
CA THR A 2 -19.98 -10.33 2.85
C THR A 2 -18.49 -10.58 3.04
N LYS A 3 -17.64 -9.84 2.31
CA LYS A 3 -16.17 -9.87 2.45
C LYS A 3 -15.68 -8.61 3.16
N LEU A 4 -14.71 -8.76 4.06
CA LEU A 4 -14.09 -7.65 4.80
C LEU A 4 -12.63 -7.49 4.39
N GLY A 5 -12.17 -6.25 4.27
CA GLY A 5 -10.78 -5.91 3.94
C GLY A 5 -10.23 -4.82 4.84
N ILE A 6 -8.91 -4.69 4.86
CA ILE A 6 -8.17 -3.67 5.61
C ILE A 6 -7.70 -2.59 4.64
N MET A 7 -7.82 -1.33 5.05
CA MET A 7 -7.22 -0.18 4.40
C MET A 7 -6.33 0.54 5.42
N ILE A 8 -5.13 0.97 4.99
CA ILE A 8 -4.22 1.76 5.82
C ILE A 8 -3.81 3.07 5.14
N GLU A 9 -3.49 4.07 5.96
CA GLU A 9 -2.84 5.30 5.51
C GLU A 9 -1.32 5.11 5.44
N GLY A 10 -0.78 4.97 4.22
CA GLY A 10 0.62 4.58 4.01
C GLY A 10 1.64 5.68 4.32
N GLN A 11 1.23 6.94 4.27
CA GLN A 11 2.11 8.09 4.54
C GLN A 11 2.27 8.42 6.02
N GLU A 12 1.51 7.76 6.89
CA GLU A 12 1.42 8.10 8.31
C GLU A 12 2.26 7.14 9.16
N GLY A 13 3.53 6.97 8.78
CA GLY A 13 4.50 6.15 9.52
C GLY A 13 4.51 4.68 9.09
N LEU A 14 4.36 4.42 7.79
CA LEU A 14 4.55 3.07 7.23
C LEU A 14 6.00 2.91 6.78
N ASN A 15 6.70 2.00 7.44
CA ASN A 15 8.03 1.51 7.03
C ASN A 15 7.97 0.03 6.63
N TRP A 16 9.10 -0.49 6.14
CA TRP A 16 9.19 -1.85 5.60
C TRP A 16 8.88 -2.94 6.62
N GLU A 17 9.33 -2.79 7.86
CA GLU A 17 9.06 -3.75 8.93
C GLU A 17 7.56 -3.81 9.24
N ARG A 18 6.94 -2.64 9.44
CA ARG A 18 5.51 -2.53 9.70
C ARG A 18 4.68 -3.03 8.51
N TRP A 19 5.11 -2.74 7.27
CA TRP A 19 4.42 -3.22 6.08
C TRP A 19 4.45 -4.75 5.96
N ARG A 20 5.60 -5.38 6.20
CA ARG A 20 5.72 -6.85 6.19
C ARG A 20 4.82 -7.50 7.25
N ALA A 21 4.81 -6.93 8.46
CA ALA A 21 3.96 -7.41 9.54
C ALA A 21 2.47 -7.33 9.16
N ILE A 22 2.02 -6.17 8.64
CA ILE A 22 0.63 -5.97 8.18
C ILE A 22 0.27 -6.96 7.07
N CYS A 23 1.11 -7.11 6.04
CA CYS A 23 0.86 -8.06 4.95
C CYS A 23 0.65 -9.49 5.47
N THR A 24 1.53 -9.92 6.38
CA THR A 24 1.49 -11.25 6.98
C THR A 24 0.24 -11.44 7.83
N ASP A 25 -0.09 -10.46 8.69
CA ASP A 25 -1.22 -10.55 9.59
C ASP A 25 -2.56 -10.50 8.86
N VAL A 26 -2.73 -9.60 7.89
CA VAL A 26 -4.00 -9.47 7.18
C VAL A 26 -4.31 -10.73 6.36
N GLU A 27 -3.31 -11.36 5.75
CA GLU A 27 -3.48 -12.65 5.08
C GLU A 27 -3.76 -13.77 6.09
N ARG A 28 -2.96 -13.89 7.15
CA ARG A 28 -3.10 -14.94 8.18
C ARG A 28 -4.47 -14.89 8.88
N LEU A 29 -5.03 -13.70 9.06
CA LEU A 29 -6.35 -13.48 9.68
C LEU A 29 -7.52 -13.70 8.70
N GLY A 30 -7.25 -13.97 7.42
CA GLY A 30 -8.27 -14.32 6.44
C GLY A 30 -9.10 -13.15 5.93
N PHE A 31 -8.58 -11.91 5.97
CA PHE A 31 -9.24 -10.78 5.32
C PHE A 31 -9.21 -10.95 3.80
N ALA A 32 -10.26 -10.45 3.15
CA ALA A 32 -10.41 -10.58 1.71
C ALA A 32 -9.45 -9.68 0.91
N SER A 33 -9.03 -8.55 1.50
CA SER A 33 -8.10 -7.64 0.83
C SER A 33 -7.30 -6.74 1.77
N LEU A 34 -6.12 -6.32 1.32
CA LEU A 34 -5.29 -5.29 1.94
C LEU A 34 -5.08 -4.12 0.96
N ARG A 35 -5.54 -2.92 1.33
CA ARG A 35 -5.38 -1.70 0.55
C ARG A 35 -4.53 -0.69 1.30
N ARG A 36 -3.83 0.18 0.58
CA ARG A 36 -3.16 1.35 1.16
C ARG A 36 -3.43 2.59 0.32
N SER A 37 -3.36 3.75 0.95
CA SER A 37 -3.30 5.01 0.22
C SER A 37 -1.94 5.19 -0.48
N GLU A 38 -1.95 5.98 -1.56
CA GLU A 38 -0.77 6.41 -2.30
C GLU A 38 -0.59 7.92 -2.13
N HIS A 39 0.38 8.28 -1.29
CA HIS A 39 0.77 9.65 -1.00
C HIS A 39 2.29 9.75 -1.10
N LEU A 40 2.77 10.93 -1.48
CA LEU A 40 4.21 11.20 -1.60
C LEU A 40 4.84 11.59 -0.25
N ILE A 41 4.04 12.16 0.65
CA ILE A 41 4.46 12.68 1.96
C ILE A 41 3.33 12.52 2.98
N SER A 42 3.68 12.57 4.27
CA SER A 42 2.73 12.67 5.38
C SER A 42 1.82 13.88 5.23
N LEU A 43 0.54 13.72 5.60
CA LEU A 43 -0.44 14.81 5.66
C LEU A 43 -0.64 15.32 7.10
N MET A 44 -0.10 14.59 8.09
CA MET A 44 -0.14 14.96 9.49
C MET A 44 1.26 15.35 9.99
N GLY A 45 1.31 16.22 11.01
CA GLY A 45 2.55 16.66 11.66
C GLY A 45 2.82 18.15 11.51
N SER A 46 3.81 18.65 12.25
CA SER A 46 4.28 20.04 12.15
C SER A 46 5.16 20.27 10.92
N GLU A 47 5.94 19.26 10.50
CA GLU A 47 6.78 19.33 9.32
C GLU A 47 6.53 18.16 8.36
N THR A 48 6.61 18.45 7.06
CA THR A 48 6.57 17.43 6.01
C THR A 48 7.84 16.58 6.09
N GLY A 49 7.72 15.33 6.54
CA GLY A 49 8.85 14.38 6.62
C GLY A 49 9.05 13.70 7.98
N ASP A 50 8.29 14.10 9.01
CA ASP A 50 8.41 13.52 10.37
C ASP A 50 7.95 12.06 10.47
N ARG A 51 7.37 11.50 9.41
CA ARG A 51 6.79 10.15 9.39
C ARG A 51 7.24 9.39 8.15
N ASP A 52 7.56 8.12 8.37
CA ASP A 52 7.90 7.19 7.30
C ASP A 52 6.76 7.10 6.27
N CYS A 53 7.12 7.20 5.00
CA CYS A 53 6.20 7.12 3.86
C CYS A 53 6.87 6.34 2.73
N ILE A 54 6.85 5.00 2.83
CA ILE A 54 7.39 4.13 1.77
C ILE A 54 6.55 4.22 0.49
N ASP A 55 7.20 4.14 -0.67
CA ASP A 55 6.56 4.19 -1.98
C ASP A 55 5.45 3.13 -2.14
N CYS A 56 4.34 3.50 -2.79
CA CYS A 56 3.16 2.64 -2.94
C CYS A 56 3.44 1.42 -3.81
N TRP A 57 3.87 1.63 -5.05
CA TRP A 57 4.04 0.55 -6.01
C TRP A 57 5.16 -0.41 -5.61
N THR A 58 6.25 0.12 -5.05
CA THR A 58 7.35 -0.69 -4.49
C THR A 58 6.86 -1.55 -3.33
N SER A 59 6.01 -1.03 -2.44
CA SER A 59 5.46 -1.83 -1.36
C SER A 59 4.50 -2.91 -1.85
N LEU A 60 3.74 -2.66 -2.91
CA LEU A 60 2.83 -3.65 -3.49
C LEU A 60 3.59 -4.80 -4.16
N ALA A 61 4.72 -4.53 -4.83
CA ALA A 61 5.60 -5.57 -5.35
C ALA A 61 6.10 -6.50 -4.22
N LEU A 62 6.47 -5.94 -3.06
CA LEU A 62 6.87 -6.73 -1.90
C LEU A 62 5.70 -7.45 -1.22
N ALA A 63 4.50 -6.87 -1.23
CA ALA A 63 3.31 -7.57 -0.75
C ALA A 63 3.00 -8.80 -1.61
N ALA A 64 3.15 -8.70 -2.93
CA ALA A 64 3.02 -9.82 -3.86
C ALA A 64 4.03 -10.95 -3.55
N GLU A 65 5.27 -10.59 -3.22
CA GLU A 65 6.30 -11.56 -2.84
C GLU A 65 5.99 -12.24 -1.50
N TRP A 66 5.57 -11.47 -0.48
CA TRP A 66 5.39 -11.95 0.88
C TRP A 66 4.08 -12.66 1.16
N THR A 67 3.06 -12.45 0.32
CA THR A 67 1.73 -13.06 0.47
C THR A 67 1.44 -14.02 -0.69
N LYS A 68 0.36 -14.80 -0.61
CA LYS A 68 0.05 -15.83 -1.63
C LYS A 68 -1.38 -15.79 -2.16
N THR A 69 -2.32 -15.26 -1.40
CA THR A 69 -3.75 -15.40 -1.64
C THR A 69 -4.53 -14.09 -1.47
N ILE A 70 -4.04 -13.17 -0.65
CA ILE A 70 -4.74 -11.92 -0.38
C ILE A 70 -4.78 -11.01 -1.62
N GLN A 71 -5.93 -10.37 -1.85
CA GLN A 71 -6.01 -9.31 -2.86
C GLN A 71 -5.44 -8.01 -2.31
N PHE A 72 -4.60 -7.31 -3.06
CA PHE A 72 -4.03 -6.04 -2.63
C PHE A 72 -3.99 -5.00 -3.74
N GLY A 73 -3.74 -3.75 -3.36
CA GLY A 73 -3.58 -2.63 -4.29
C GLY A 73 -3.72 -1.27 -3.64
N PRO A 74 -3.51 -0.18 -4.40
CA PRO A 74 -3.78 1.15 -3.91
C PRO A 74 -5.30 1.37 -3.75
N MET A 75 -5.68 2.26 -2.85
CA MET A 75 -7.05 2.77 -2.69
C MET A 75 -6.96 4.21 -2.17
N VAL A 76 -6.82 5.22 -3.02
CA VAL A 76 -6.74 5.19 -4.51
C VAL A 76 -5.34 5.57 -5.00
N SER A 77 -5.04 5.29 -6.28
CA SER A 77 -3.86 5.85 -6.94
C SER A 77 -4.19 7.24 -7.51
N PRO A 78 -3.39 8.29 -7.23
CA PRO A 78 -3.67 9.65 -7.67
C PRO A 78 -3.26 9.82 -9.15
N LEU A 79 -4.06 9.29 -10.08
CA LEU A 79 -3.74 9.18 -11.51
C LEU A 79 -3.26 10.48 -12.18
N THR A 80 -3.67 11.66 -11.69
CA THR A 80 -3.25 12.96 -12.23
C THR A 80 -1.81 13.35 -11.88
N PHE A 81 -1.15 12.64 -10.95
CA PHE A 81 0.24 12.84 -10.56
C PHE A 81 1.21 11.96 -11.35
N HIS A 82 0.70 10.94 -12.05
CA HIS A 82 1.53 9.99 -12.79
C HIS A 82 1.38 10.20 -14.30
N MET A 83 2.46 9.92 -15.03
CA MET A 83 2.34 9.64 -16.45
C MET A 83 1.54 8.34 -16.63
N PRO A 84 0.43 8.33 -17.41
CA PRO A 84 -0.44 7.15 -17.53
C PRO A 84 0.29 5.88 -17.96
N ALA A 85 1.23 6.00 -18.91
CA ALA A 85 2.02 4.87 -19.39
C ALA A 85 2.97 4.31 -18.32
N VAL A 86 3.43 5.15 -17.38
CA VAL A 86 4.33 4.74 -16.30
C VAL A 86 3.56 3.99 -15.23
N VAL A 87 2.43 4.53 -14.76
CA VAL A 87 1.61 3.84 -13.74
C VAL A 87 1.02 2.55 -14.28
N ALA A 88 0.64 2.49 -15.56
CA ALA A 88 0.20 1.25 -16.21
C ALA A 88 1.32 0.19 -16.23
N ARG A 89 2.56 0.60 -16.54
CA ARG A 89 3.73 -0.29 -16.49
C ARG A 89 4.00 -0.78 -15.07
N GLN A 90 3.96 0.11 -14.07
CA GLN A 90 4.16 -0.25 -12.67
C GLN A 90 3.11 -1.26 -12.21
N ALA A 91 1.83 -0.99 -12.49
CA ALA A 91 0.72 -1.88 -12.13
C ALA A 91 0.79 -3.26 -12.80
N THR A 92 1.33 -3.34 -14.01
CA THR A 92 1.52 -4.62 -14.73
C THR A 92 2.73 -5.40 -14.23
N ALA A 93 3.70 -4.72 -13.60
CA ALA A 93 4.92 -5.34 -13.09
C ALA A 93 4.76 -5.93 -11.67
N VAL A 94 3.71 -5.53 -10.95
CA VAL A 94 3.28 -6.11 -9.68
C VAL A 94 2.43 -7.35 -9.95
#